data_AF-A0A7S1R599-F1
#
_entry.id   AF-A0A7S1R599-F1
#
_cell.length_a   1.000
_cell.length_b   1.000
_cell.length_c   1.000
_cell.angle_alpha   90.00
_cell.angle_beta   90.00
_cell.angle_gamma   90.00
#
_symmetry.space_group_name_H-M   'P 1'
#
loop_
_entity.id
_entity.type
_entity.pdbx_description
1 polymer ?
#
loop_
_entity_poly.entity_id
_entity_poly.type
_entity_poly.pdbx_seq_one_letter_code
_entity_poly.pdbx_strand_id
1 'polypeptide(L)'
;PLYFIGPFLSYNGFVAQLDRPSVQRPARELGVYALIVAGYALALEASMHFLYYPGWLGSETPVDVLLGMPLAEMVAATYTLLNFEWTSLMIMWRMQRLVALMDGVDTFENMTRNINLICSFQEMWRHWHVSINKFAVRYIYVPMGGKRSPLSGVLATFLFVSFWHEVNGVGTAAHWYIWGGLNCIFLLFEKMVVARLRLHSTLATALIGAATYQVMQLANIPAMMAWDVSCSLGFRLLQAWTIVLPPVLYGLQGVIAAKAVSAAQRGSEGKGAPAAAAP
;
A
#
# COMPACT_ATOMS: atom_id res chain seq x y z
N PRO A 1 9.69 -21.90 -0.74
CA PRO A 1 8.37 -21.31 -0.41
C PRO A 1 7.88 -20.12 -1.27
N LEU A 2 8.77 -19.36 -1.93
CA LEU A 2 8.39 -18.08 -2.56
C LEU A 2 7.79 -18.19 -3.97
N TYR A 3 7.73 -19.40 -4.55
CA TYR A 3 7.49 -19.61 -5.98
C TYR A 3 6.14 -19.06 -6.49
N PHE A 4 5.06 -19.26 -5.74
CA PHE A 4 3.71 -18.86 -6.19
C PHE A 4 3.40 -17.39 -5.92
N ILE A 5 3.46 -16.99 -4.65
CA ILE A 5 2.95 -15.69 -4.16
C ILE A 5 3.90 -15.07 -3.13
N GLY A 6 5.18 -15.42 -3.15
CA GLY A 6 6.16 -14.91 -2.19
C GLY A 6 6.72 -13.52 -2.54
N PRO A 7 7.35 -12.84 -1.59
CA PRO A 7 8.14 -11.64 -1.88
C PRO A 7 9.22 -11.88 -2.94
N PHE A 8 9.40 -10.90 -3.83
CA PHE A 8 10.44 -10.93 -4.86
C PHE A 8 11.83 -10.89 -4.24
N LEU A 9 12.71 -11.79 -4.68
CA LEU A 9 14.11 -11.83 -4.30
C LEU A 9 14.99 -11.76 -5.55
N SER A 10 15.98 -10.87 -5.56
CA SER A 10 16.94 -10.79 -6.67
C SER A 10 17.86 -12.02 -6.66
N TYR A 11 18.31 -12.46 -7.85
CA TYR A 11 19.25 -13.58 -7.99
C TYR A 11 20.47 -13.47 -7.05
N ASN A 12 21.18 -12.35 -7.07
CA ASN A 12 22.35 -12.15 -6.20
C ASN A 12 22.00 -12.22 -4.72
N GLY A 13 20.80 -11.74 -4.36
CA GLY A 13 20.29 -11.80 -2.99
C GLY A 13 19.94 -13.22 -2.56
N PHE A 14 19.51 -14.08 -3.47
CA PHE A 14 19.25 -15.49 -3.19
C PHE A 14 20.55 -16.29 -3.08
N VAL A 15 21.45 -16.18 -4.06
CA VAL A 15 22.72 -16.93 -4.09
C VAL A 15 23.61 -16.58 -2.90
N ALA A 16 23.70 -15.30 -2.53
CA ALA A 16 24.47 -14.89 -1.36
C ALA A 16 23.98 -15.55 -0.05
N GLN A 17 22.68 -15.90 0.03
CA GLN A 17 22.09 -16.58 1.17
C GLN A 17 22.29 -18.10 1.15
N LEU A 18 22.54 -18.69 -0.03
CA LEU A 18 22.93 -20.10 -0.13
C LEU A 18 24.35 -20.31 0.39
N ASP A 19 25.28 -19.43 0.01
CA ASP A 19 26.68 -19.51 0.44
C ASP A 19 26.85 -19.10 1.90
N ARG A 20 26.06 -18.13 2.36
CA ARG A 20 26.05 -17.63 3.74
C ARG A 20 24.61 -17.40 4.19
N PRO A 21 23.98 -18.38 4.86
CA PRO A 21 22.61 -18.25 5.36
C PRO A 21 22.44 -16.92 6.12
N SER A 22 21.61 -16.03 5.58
CA SER A 22 21.42 -14.71 6.16
C SER A 22 20.53 -14.83 7.38
N VAL A 23 21.15 -14.70 8.56
CA VAL A 23 20.50 -14.59 9.87
C VAL A 23 19.67 -15.83 10.23
N GLN A 24 20.27 -16.75 10.98
CA GLN A 24 19.48 -17.69 11.78
C GLN A 24 18.68 -16.90 12.81
N ARG A 25 17.40 -16.69 12.52
CA ARG A 25 16.48 -16.00 13.43
C ARG A 25 16.24 -16.90 14.65
N PRO A 26 16.34 -16.38 15.87
CA PRO A 26 15.98 -17.15 17.06
C PRO A 26 14.56 -17.71 16.94
N ALA A 27 14.34 -18.95 17.38
CA ALA A 27 13.02 -19.60 17.34
C ALA A 27 11.93 -18.75 18.02
N ARG A 28 12.30 -17.98 19.06
CA ARG A 28 11.40 -17.02 19.72
C ARG A 28 10.92 -15.91 18.78
N GLU A 29 11.81 -15.34 17.95
CA GLU A 29 11.43 -14.31 16.98
C GLU A 29 10.47 -14.87 15.91
N LEU A 30 10.76 -16.08 15.41
CA LEU A 30 9.89 -16.78 14.46
C LEU A 30 8.52 -17.09 15.07
N GLY A 31 8.50 -17.56 16.33
CA GLY A 31 7.26 -17.83 17.06
C GLY A 31 6.41 -16.58 17.27
N VAL A 32 7.03 -15.45 17.66
CA VAL A 32 6.32 -14.17 17.78
C VAL A 32 5.80 -13.70 16.42
N TYR A 33 6.59 -13.83 15.35
CA TYR A 33 6.14 -13.48 14.00
C TYR A 33 4.96 -14.34 13.56
N ALA A 34 5.00 -15.65 13.79
CA ALA A 34 3.91 -16.57 13.51
C ALA A 34 2.63 -16.21 14.29
N LEU A 35 2.76 -15.88 15.58
CA LEU A 35 1.63 -15.44 16.41
C LEU A 35 1.02 -14.12 15.90
N ILE A 36 1.85 -13.17 15.43
CA ILE A 36 1.37 -11.93 14.81
C ILE A 36 0.56 -12.23 13.55
N VAL A 37 1.06 -13.11 12.67
CA VAL A 37 0.36 -13.47 11.43
C VAL A 37 -0.95 -14.20 11.73
N ALA A 38 -0.95 -15.14 12.69
CA ALA A 38 -2.15 -15.82 13.14
C ALA A 38 -3.16 -14.84 13.76
N GLY A 39 -2.70 -13.87 14.56
CA GLY A 39 -3.54 -12.83 15.13
C GLY A 39 -4.23 -11.97 14.05
N TYR A 40 -3.51 -11.60 12.99
CA TYR A 40 -4.12 -10.91 11.85
C TYR A 40 -5.13 -11.77 11.09
N ALA A 41 -4.84 -13.06 10.90
CA ALA A 41 -5.78 -13.99 10.25
C ALA A 41 -7.08 -14.15 11.05
N LEU A 42 -6.98 -14.32 12.38
CA LEU A 42 -8.14 -14.40 13.27
C LEU A 42 -8.92 -13.08 13.31
N ALA A 43 -8.22 -11.93 13.30
CA ALA A 43 -8.87 -10.62 13.24
C ALA A 43 -9.61 -10.42 11.91
N LEU A 44 -9.03 -10.86 10.79
CA LEU A 44 -9.69 -10.83 9.49
C LEU A 44 -10.95 -11.70 9.51
N GLU A 45 -10.85 -12.94 9.97
CA GLU A 45 -11.98 -13.87 10.10
C GLU A 45 -13.11 -13.27 10.96
N ALA A 46 -12.77 -12.76 12.15
CA ALA A 46 -13.73 -12.10 13.02
C ALA A 46 -14.35 -10.87 12.35
N SER A 47 -13.57 -10.06 11.62
CA SER A 47 -14.09 -8.88 10.93
C SER A 47 -15.11 -9.23 9.85
N MET A 48 -14.94 -10.34 9.13
CA MET A 48 -15.88 -10.78 8.09
C MET A 48 -17.25 -11.18 8.65
N HIS A 49 -17.34 -11.53 9.93
CA HIS A 49 -18.62 -11.82 10.59
C HIS A 49 -19.48 -10.57 10.82
N PHE A 50 -18.86 -9.38 10.80
CA PHE A 50 -19.53 -8.09 11.06
C PHE A 50 -19.52 -7.15 9.86
N LEU A 51 -18.53 -7.28 8.96
CA LEU A 51 -18.33 -6.44 7.79
C LEU A 51 -18.59 -7.25 6.53
N TYR A 52 -19.83 -7.22 6.05
CA TYR A 52 -20.25 -8.01 4.88
C TYR A 52 -19.89 -7.37 3.53
N TYR A 53 -19.53 -6.07 3.50
CA TYR A 53 -19.26 -5.35 2.26
C TYR A 53 -18.20 -6.02 1.38
N PRO A 54 -17.03 -6.48 1.85
CA PRO A 54 -16.07 -7.12 0.97
C PRO A 54 -16.61 -8.39 0.29
N GLY A 55 -17.35 -9.23 1.03
CA GLY A 55 -17.97 -10.42 0.46
C GLY A 55 -19.09 -10.09 -0.53
N TRP A 56 -19.91 -9.08 -0.21
CA TRP A 56 -21.00 -8.62 -1.06
C TRP A 56 -20.52 -7.88 -2.33
N LEU A 57 -19.43 -7.13 -2.25
CA LEU A 57 -18.81 -6.49 -3.42
C LEU A 57 -18.07 -7.48 -4.31
N GLY A 58 -17.61 -8.60 -3.73
CA GLY A 58 -17.00 -9.70 -4.48
C GLY A 58 -18.00 -10.67 -5.13
N SER A 59 -19.30 -10.57 -4.84
CA SER A 59 -20.33 -11.34 -5.53
C SER A 59 -20.77 -10.68 -6.84
N GLU A 60 -21.55 -11.39 -7.67
CA GLU A 60 -22.19 -10.86 -8.89
C GLU A 60 -23.31 -9.85 -8.55
N THR A 61 -22.95 -8.79 -7.85
CA THR A 61 -23.87 -7.75 -7.42
C THR A 61 -24.19 -6.85 -8.60
N PRO A 62 -25.48 -6.68 -8.96
CA PRO A 62 -25.88 -5.81 -10.06
C PRO A 62 -25.44 -4.34 -9.81
N VAL A 63 -24.89 -3.70 -10.84
CA VAL A 63 -24.39 -2.31 -10.76
C VAL A 63 -25.48 -1.33 -10.32
N ASP A 64 -26.73 -1.56 -10.70
CA ASP A 64 -27.88 -0.76 -10.30
C ASP A 64 -28.11 -0.74 -8.78
N VAL A 65 -27.82 -1.83 -8.07
CA VAL A 65 -27.91 -1.87 -6.60
C VAL A 65 -26.83 -0.99 -5.97
N LEU A 66 -25.61 -1.04 -6.50
CA LEU A 66 -24.50 -0.19 -6.06
C LEU A 66 -24.77 1.29 -6.34
N LEU A 67 -25.43 1.59 -7.44
CA LEU A 67 -25.92 2.93 -7.77
C LEU A 67 -27.23 3.28 -7.03
N GLY A 68 -27.89 2.34 -6.35
CA GLY A 68 -29.00 2.64 -5.46
C GLY A 68 -28.53 3.17 -4.10
N MET A 69 -27.28 2.87 -3.72
CA MET A 69 -26.78 3.15 -2.37
C MET A 69 -26.61 4.65 -2.09
N PRO A 70 -26.90 5.08 -0.85
CA PRO A 70 -26.44 6.36 -0.35
C PRO A 70 -24.93 6.46 -0.46
N LEU A 71 -24.45 7.64 -0.85
CA LEU A 71 -23.03 7.84 -1.10
C LEU A 71 -22.13 7.55 0.11
N ALA A 72 -22.61 7.83 1.33
CA ALA A 72 -21.87 7.52 2.55
C ALA A 72 -21.66 6.01 2.72
N GLU A 73 -22.64 5.21 2.33
CA GLU A 73 -22.56 3.74 2.36
C GLU A 73 -21.56 3.24 1.32
N MET A 74 -21.56 3.83 0.12
CA MET A 74 -20.60 3.51 -0.94
C MET A 74 -19.15 3.77 -0.50
N VAL A 75 -18.89 4.90 0.14
CA VAL A 75 -17.54 5.22 0.67
C VAL A 75 -17.13 4.23 1.77
N ALA A 76 -18.04 3.90 2.68
CA ALA A 76 -17.79 2.90 3.72
C ALA A 76 -17.50 1.52 3.11
N ALA A 77 -18.25 1.12 2.09
CA ALA A 77 -18.06 -0.14 1.38
C ALA A 77 -16.68 -0.21 0.71
N THR A 78 -16.29 0.81 -0.05
CA THR A 78 -14.96 0.87 -0.69
C THR A 78 -13.81 0.89 0.32
N TYR A 79 -14.02 1.57 1.46
CA TYR A 79 -13.04 1.63 2.53
C TYR A 79 -12.83 0.24 3.16
N THR A 80 -13.92 -0.46 3.47
CA THR A 80 -13.84 -1.81 4.03
C THR A 80 -13.24 -2.80 3.04
N LEU A 81 -13.53 -2.67 1.74
CA LEU A 81 -12.93 -3.49 0.69
C LEU A 81 -11.41 -3.30 0.62
N LEU A 82 -10.92 -2.05 0.57
CA LEU A 82 -9.47 -1.79 0.57
C LEU A 82 -8.78 -2.36 1.81
N ASN A 83 -9.39 -2.23 3.00
CA ASN A 83 -8.82 -2.78 4.23
C ASN A 83 -8.84 -4.31 4.25
N PHE A 84 -9.88 -4.92 3.71
CA PHE A 84 -9.98 -6.37 3.54
C PHE A 84 -8.88 -6.89 2.61
N GLU A 85 -8.70 -6.28 1.44
CA GLU A 85 -7.67 -6.67 0.48
C GLU A 85 -6.25 -6.45 1.04
N TRP A 86 -5.99 -5.29 1.65
CA TRP A 86 -4.70 -5.01 2.26
C TRP A 86 -4.36 -6.06 3.32
N THR A 87 -5.32 -6.39 4.19
CA THR A 87 -5.13 -7.38 5.27
C THR A 87 -4.92 -8.78 4.70
N SER A 88 -5.71 -9.17 3.69
CA SER A 88 -5.61 -10.47 3.03
C SER A 88 -4.25 -10.67 2.35
N LEU A 89 -3.80 -9.68 1.58
CA LEU A 89 -2.48 -9.70 0.93
C LEU A 89 -1.34 -9.65 1.94
N MET A 90 -1.48 -8.86 3.00
CA MET A 90 -0.51 -8.83 4.09
C MET A 90 -0.36 -10.22 4.72
N ILE A 91 -1.46 -10.88 5.10
CA ILE A 91 -1.40 -12.22 5.70
C ILE A 91 -0.72 -13.18 4.72
N MET A 92 -1.16 -13.19 3.46
CA MET A 92 -0.61 -14.04 2.41
C MET A 92 0.91 -13.87 2.27
N TRP A 93 1.41 -12.64 2.13
CA TRP A 93 2.85 -12.41 1.97
C TRP A 93 3.66 -12.65 3.24
N ARG A 94 3.10 -12.34 4.41
CA ARG A 94 3.76 -12.61 5.70
C ARG A 94 3.86 -14.10 5.99
N MET A 95 2.84 -14.88 5.63
CA MET A 95 2.91 -16.34 5.69
C MET A 95 4.05 -16.87 4.82
N GLN A 96 4.19 -16.36 3.59
CA GLN A 96 5.20 -16.87 2.65
C GLN A 96 6.61 -16.48 3.09
N ARG A 97 6.73 -15.29 3.67
CA ARG A 97 7.94 -14.83 4.35
C ARG A 97 8.26 -15.67 5.59
N LEU A 98 7.27 -16.00 6.43
CA LEU A 98 7.48 -16.85 7.61
C LEU A 98 8.07 -18.20 7.19
N VAL A 99 7.52 -18.83 6.15
CA VAL A 99 8.07 -20.09 5.63
C VAL A 99 9.48 -19.91 5.07
N ALA A 100 9.75 -18.83 4.34
CA ALA A 100 11.10 -18.51 3.87
C ALA A 100 12.10 -18.36 5.03
N LEU A 101 11.69 -17.68 6.11
CA LEU A 101 12.54 -17.50 7.28
C LEU A 101 12.79 -18.81 8.04
N MET A 102 11.83 -19.72 8.09
CA MET A 102 12.02 -21.07 8.65
C MET A 102 13.04 -21.88 7.81
N ASP A 103 13.07 -21.67 6.50
CA ASP A 103 14.05 -22.25 5.58
C ASP A 103 15.42 -21.51 5.61
N GLY A 104 15.58 -20.48 6.46
CA GLY A 104 16.81 -19.69 6.56
C GLY A 104 17.02 -18.67 5.44
N VAL A 105 15.98 -18.36 4.66
CA VAL A 105 15.99 -17.37 3.58
C VAL A 105 15.32 -16.07 4.07
N ASP A 106 16.08 -14.99 4.14
CA ASP A 106 15.54 -13.67 4.46
C ASP A 106 14.98 -12.97 3.22
N THR A 107 13.73 -12.52 3.34
CA THR A 107 12.99 -11.85 2.28
C THR A 107 12.37 -10.56 2.79
N PHE A 108 11.92 -9.71 1.87
CA PHE A 108 11.28 -8.46 2.25
C PHE A 108 9.92 -8.68 2.91
N GLU A 109 9.61 -7.85 3.90
CA GLU A 109 8.23 -7.62 4.37
C GLU A 109 7.50 -6.75 3.34
N ASN A 110 6.43 -7.28 2.74
CA ASN A 110 5.75 -6.60 1.64
C ASN A 110 4.74 -5.55 2.11
N MET A 111 4.20 -5.68 3.32
CA MET A 111 3.24 -4.75 3.89
C MET A 111 3.80 -4.21 5.21
N THR A 112 4.46 -3.06 5.11
CA THR A 112 5.28 -2.51 6.20
C THR A 112 4.56 -1.43 7.02
N ARG A 113 3.50 -0.84 6.48
CA ARG A 113 2.71 0.18 7.16
C ARG A 113 1.23 -0.04 6.88
N ASN A 114 0.40 0.20 7.90
CA ASN A 114 -1.06 0.12 7.78
C ASN A 114 -1.54 1.13 6.72
N ILE A 115 -2.42 0.68 5.81
CA ILE A 115 -2.95 1.48 4.71
C ILE A 115 -3.62 2.78 5.16
N ASN A 116 -4.27 2.78 6.32
CA ASN A 116 -4.97 3.95 6.89
C ASN A 116 -4.00 5.02 7.42
N LEU A 117 -2.72 4.69 7.57
CA LEU A 117 -1.68 5.62 8.02
C LEU A 117 -0.86 6.20 6.87
N ILE A 118 -1.20 5.87 5.62
CA ILE A 118 -0.51 6.31 4.41
C ILE A 118 -1.21 7.55 3.87
N CYS A 119 -0.48 8.67 3.80
CA CYS A 119 -1.04 9.98 3.43
C CYS A 119 -0.42 10.53 2.13
N SER A 120 0.21 9.68 1.33
CA SER A 120 1.00 10.02 0.13
C SER A 120 0.99 8.84 -0.85
N PHE A 121 0.87 9.09 -2.15
CA PHE A 121 1.03 8.05 -3.18
C PHE A 121 2.46 7.50 -3.15
N GLN A 122 3.46 8.37 -2.96
CA GLN A 122 4.85 7.92 -2.85
C GLN A 122 5.07 7.02 -1.63
N GLU A 123 4.46 7.32 -0.48
CA GLU A 123 4.48 6.43 0.68
C GLU A 123 3.73 5.12 0.41
N MET A 124 2.57 5.17 -0.26
CA MET A 124 1.82 3.97 -0.63
C MET A 124 2.71 2.97 -1.35
N TRP A 125 3.34 3.38 -2.45
CA TRP A 125 4.19 2.49 -3.25
C TRP A 125 5.44 2.01 -2.53
N ARG A 126 5.92 2.75 -1.52
CA ARG A 126 7.06 2.34 -0.69
C ARG A 126 6.70 1.33 0.38
N HIS A 127 5.44 1.29 0.80
CA HIS A 127 4.97 0.46 1.92
C HIS A 127 4.03 -0.68 1.51
N TRP A 128 3.41 -0.58 0.33
CA TRP A 128 2.61 -1.61 -0.32
C TRP A 128 3.49 -2.43 -1.26
N HIS A 129 3.45 -3.75 -1.12
CA HIS A 129 4.20 -4.72 -1.93
C HIS A 129 5.69 -4.34 -2.11
N VAL A 130 6.39 -4.04 -1.02
CA VAL A 130 7.77 -3.49 -1.03
C VAL A 130 8.74 -4.20 -1.99
N SER A 131 8.66 -5.53 -2.10
CA SER A 131 9.55 -6.30 -2.97
C SER A 131 9.39 -5.94 -4.46
N ILE A 132 8.15 -5.78 -4.95
CA ILE A 132 7.89 -5.44 -6.35
C ILE A 132 8.24 -3.97 -6.61
N ASN A 133 8.01 -3.09 -5.63
CA ASN A 133 8.45 -1.70 -5.74
C ASN A 133 9.97 -1.61 -5.89
N LYS A 134 10.74 -2.35 -5.07
CA LYS A 134 12.21 -2.40 -5.20
C LYS A 134 12.65 -2.96 -6.55
N PHE A 135 11.99 -4.01 -7.03
CA PHE A 135 12.23 -4.56 -8.37
C PHE A 135 11.99 -3.51 -9.45
N ALA A 136 10.80 -2.91 -9.49
CA ALA A 136 10.42 -1.92 -10.48
C ALA A 136 11.33 -0.69 -10.44
N VAL A 137 11.70 -0.22 -9.25
CA VAL A 137 12.63 0.90 -9.09
C VAL A 137 13.99 0.57 -9.70
N ARG A 138 14.54 -0.62 -9.41
CA ARG A 138 15.87 -1.03 -9.85
C ARG A 138 15.94 -1.33 -11.34
N TYR A 139 14.96 -2.03 -11.87
CA TYR A 139 15.01 -2.61 -13.22
C TYR A 139 14.21 -1.83 -14.27
N ILE A 140 13.36 -0.89 -13.86
CA ILE A 140 12.52 -0.10 -14.79
C ILE A 140 12.75 1.39 -14.56
N TYR A 141 12.40 1.89 -13.37
CA TYR A 141 12.43 3.33 -13.09
C TYR A 141 13.82 3.95 -13.24
N VAL A 142 14.86 3.35 -12.63
CA VAL A 142 16.24 3.85 -12.70
C VAL A 142 16.81 3.78 -14.13
N PRO A 143 16.71 2.65 -14.86
CA PRO A 143 17.11 2.59 -16.27
C PRO A 143 16.41 3.61 -17.17
N MET A 144 15.14 3.93 -16.90
CA MET A 144 14.36 4.92 -17.66
C MET A 144 14.68 6.39 -17.32
N GLY A 145 15.78 6.65 -16.60
CA GLY A 145 16.26 7.99 -16.24
C GLY A 145 15.98 8.39 -14.78
N GLY A 146 15.25 7.58 -14.02
CA GLY A 146 15.04 7.74 -12.59
C GLY A 146 14.56 9.14 -12.19
N LYS A 147 15.28 9.78 -11.26
CA LYS A 147 14.94 11.15 -10.81
C LYS A 147 15.15 12.22 -11.90
N ARG A 148 15.96 11.97 -12.92
CA ARG A 148 16.21 12.94 -14.01
C ARG A 148 15.06 12.98 -15.01
N SER A 149 14.38 11.85 -15.21
CA SER A 149 13.19 11.75 -16.04
C SER A 149 12.07 11.00 -15.32
N PRO A 150 11.41 11.64 -14.34
CA PRO A 150 10.38 10.98 -13.53
C PRO A 150 9.17 10.58 -14.38
N LEU A 151 8.82 11.35 -15.42
CA LEU A 151 7.69 11.05 -16.29
C LEU A 151 7.86 9.70 -17.01
N SER A 152 8.97 9.51 -17.74
CA SER A 152 9.23 8.26 -18.45
C SER A 152 9.37 7.08 -17.49
N GLY A 153 10.06 7.27 -16.36
CA GLY A 153 10.25 6.21 -15.37
C GLY A 153 8.95 5.76 -14.71
N VAL A 154 8.09 6.70 -14.30
CA VAL A 154 6.79 6.37 -13.69
C VAL A 154 5.87 5.73 -14.72
N LEU A 155 5.75 6.29 -15.91
CA LEU A 155 4.90 5.73 -16.98
C LEU A 155 5.31 4.30 -17.34
N ALA A 156 6.60 4.06 -17.60
CA ALA A 156 7.09 2.73 -17.93
C ALA A 156 6.86 1.73 -16.78
N THR A 157 7.03 2.17 -15.54
CA THR A 157 6.77 1.33 -14.36
C THR A 157 5.31 0.92 -14.27
N PHE A 158 4.36 1.87 -14.35
CA PHE A 158 2.94 1.54 -14.24
C PHE A 158 2.42 0.77 -15.44
N LEU A 159 2.88 1.06 -16.66
CA LEU A 159 2.52 0.26 -17.83
C LEU A 159 2.97 -1.19 -17.69
N PHE A 160 4.20 -1.42 -17.20
CA PHE A 160 4.69 -2.76 -16.93
C PHE A 160 3.87 -3.46 -15.85
N VAL A 161 3.58 -2.80 -14.71
CA VAL A 161 2.84 -3.42 -13.61
C VAL A 161 1.38 -3.70 -14.02
N SER A 162 0.73 -2.80 -14.76
CA SER A 162 -0.60 -3.04 -15.33
C SER A 162 -0.60 -4.24 -16.27
N PHE A 163 0.38 -4.34 -17.16
CA PHE A 163 0.54 -5.50 -18.03
C PHE A 163 0.81 -6.78 -17.24
N TRP A 164 1.62 -6.71 -16.18
CA TRP A 164 1.94 -7.86 -15.34
C TRP A 164 0.71 -8.42 -14.59
N HIS A 165 -0.24 -7.58 -14.22
CA HIS A 165 -1.49 -8.00 -13.60
C HIS A 165 -2.51 -8.59 -14.58
N GLU A 166 -2.33 -8.35 -15.88
CA GLU A 166 -3.22 -8.87 -16.90
C GLU A 166 -2.85 -10.32 -17.28
N VAL A 167 -3.71 -11.26 -16.89
CA VAL A 167 -3.46 -12.70 -17.07
C VAL A 167 -3.99 -13.24 -18.42
N ASN A 168 -4.95 -12.54 -19.05
CA ASN A 168 -5.68 -13.03 -20.23
C ASN A 168 -5.21 -12.45 -21.58
N GLY A 169 -4.11 -11.67 -21.58
CA GLY A 169 -3.54 -11.06 -22.79
C GLY A 169 -3.86 -9.57 -22.92
N VAL A 170 -3.02 -8.84 -23.67
CA VAL A 170 -3.00 -7.37 -23.71
C VAL A 170 -4.35 -6.77 -24.08
N GLY A 171 -4.88 -5.91 -23.20
CA GLY A 171 -6.10 -5.13 -23.43
C GLY A 171 -7.41 -5.88 -23.18
N THR A 172 -7.35 -7.09 -22.64
CA THR A 172 -8.53 -7.87 -22.21
C THR A 172 -9.05 -7.40 -20.84
N ALA A 173 -8.20 -6.75 -20.05
CA ALA A 173 -8.50 -6.26 -18.71
C ALA A 173 -8.17 -4.76 -18.57
N ALA A 174 -8.97 -3.91 -19.23
CA ALA A 174 -8.79 -2.46 -19.24
C ALA A 174 -8.69 -1.82 -17.83
N HIS A 175 -9.30 -2.45 -16.82
CA HIS A 175 -9.29 -1.98 -15.44
C HIS A 175 -7.87 -1.87 -14.85
N TRP A 176 -6.96 -2.79 -15.18
CA TRP A 176 -5.56 -2.71 -14.75
C TRP A 176 -4.81 -1.52 -15.33
N TYR A 177 -5.10 -1.17 -16.58
CA TYR A 177 -4.49 -0.01 -17.24
C TYR A 177 -5.06 1.31 -16.74
N ILE A 178 -6.36 1.38 -16.45
CA ILE A 178 -6.94 2.55 -15.78
C ILE A 178 -6.34 2.73 -14.40
N TRP A 179 -6.29 1.66 -13.60
CA TRP A 179 -5.65 1.67 -12.30
C TRP A 179 -4.21 2.19 -12.39
N GLY A 180 -3.42 1.67 -13.32
CA GLY A 180 -2.04 2.11 -13.55
C GLY A 180 -1.94 3.56 -14.00
N GLY A 181 -2.83 3.99 -14.90
CA GLY A 181 -2.91 5.36 -15.38
C GLY A 181 -3.26 6.36 -14.28
N LEU A 182 -4.28 6.07 -13.46
CA LEU A 182 -4.69 6.91 -12.33
C LEU A 182 -3.55 7.04 -11.32
N ASN A 183 -2.94 5.93 -10.93
CA ASN A 183 -1.82 5.94 -9.99
C ASN A 183 -0.57 6.65 -10.55
N CYS A 184 -0.32 6.53 -11.85
CA CYS A 184 0.72 7.28 -12.55
C CYS A 184 0.45 8.80 -12.49
N ILE A 185 -0.77 9.23 -12.83
CA ILE A 185 -1.17 10.65 -12.82
C ILE A 185 -1.02 11.23 -11.42
N PHE A 186 -1.58 10.58 -10.40
CA PHE A 186 -1.54 11.11 -9.04
C PHE A 186 -0.14 11.08 -8.42
N LEU A 187 0.69 10.07 -8.71
CA LEU A 187 2.08 10.04 -8.26
C LEU A 187 2.90 11.16 -8.89
N LEU A 188 2.71 11.44 -10.19
CA LEU A 188 3.37 12.55 -10.87
C LEU A 188 2.88 13.90 -10.35
N PHE A 189 1.56 14.03 -10.12
CA PHE A 189 0.97 15.22 -9.52
C PHE A 189 1.54 15.51 -8.13
N GLU A 190 1.64 14.51 -7.26
CA GLU A 190 2.24 14.65 -5.93
C GLU A 190 3.70 15.15 -6.03
N LYS A 191 4.50 14.55 -6.92
CA LYS A 191 5.90 14.94 -7.15
C LYS A 191 6.06 16.35 -7.69
N MET A 192 5.13 16.82 -8.51
CA MET A 192 5.22 18.14 -9.16
C MET A 192 4.63 19.26 -8.31
N VAL A 193 3.51 19.01 -7.63
CA VAL A 193 2.71 20.03 -6.94
C VAL A 193 2.93 19.93 -5.43
N VAL A 194 2.57 18.81 -4.82
CA VAL A 194 2.55 18.65 -3.36
C VAL A 194 3.95 18.77 -2.76
N ALA A 195 4.96 18.19 -3.40
CA ALA A 195 6.35 18.30 -2.96
C ALA A 195 6.89 19.75 -2.95
N ARG A 196 6.24 20.68 -3.68
CA ARG A 196 6.60 22.11 -3.71
C ARG A 196 5.82 22.94 -2.71
N LEU A 197 4.72 22.42 -2.15
CA LEU A 197 3.92 23.12 -1.15
C LEU A 197 4.67 23.13 0.19
N ARG A 198 5.19 24.29 0.60
CA ARG A 198 5.79 24.49 1.93
C ARG A 198 4.70 24.73 2.97
N LEU A 199 4.08 23.66 3.44
CA LEU A 199 3.04 23.73 4.46
C LEU A 199 3.67 23.71 5.85
N HIS A 200 3.40 24.75 6.63
CA HIS A 200 3.89 24.89 8.00
C HIS A 200 2.82 24.50 9.04
N SER A 201 1.55 24.46 8.65
CA SER A 201 0.43 24.12 9.53
C SER A 201 0.18 22.61 9.56
N THR A 202 0.13 22.04 10.78
CA THR A 202 -0.26 20.64 11.02
C THR A 202 -1.62 20.30 10.42
N LEU A 203 -2.57 21.23 10.55
CA LEU A 203 -3.92 21.05 10.03
C LEU A 203 -3.91 20.95 8.50
N ALA A 204 -3.16 21.83 7.83
CA ALA A 204 -3.07 21.80 6.37
C ALA A 204 -2.45 20.49 5.86
N THR A 205 -1.39 19.99 6.52
CA THR A 205 -0.80 18.68 6.19
C THR A 205 -1.79 17.53 6.40
N ALA A 206 -2.57 17.56 7.48
CA ALA A 206 -3.57 16.53 7.75
C ALA A 206 -4.73 16.53 6.75
N LEU A 207 -5.22 17.72 6.36
CA LEU A 207 -6.27 17.86 5.35
C LEU A 207 -5.81 17.33 3.98
N ILE A 208 -4.58 17.64 3.57
CA ILE A 208 -4.01 17.12 2.32
C ILE A 208 -3.76 15.61 2.40
N GLY A 209 -3.29 15.11 3.55
CA GLY A 209 -3.10 13.68 3.75
C GLY A 209 -4.41 12.90 3.65
N ALA A 210 -5.48 13.44 4.23
CA ALA A 210 -6.83 12.91 4.14
C ALA A 210 -7.38 12.92 2.72
N ALA A 211 -7.25 14.05 2.01
CA ALA A 211 -7.64 14.16 0.61
C ALA A 211 -6.86 13.16 -0.26
N THR A 212 -5.55 13.04 -0.02
CA THR A 212 -4.69 12.08 -0.73
C THR A 212 -5.13 10.64 -0.48
N TYR A 213 -5.43 10.28 0.77
CA TYR A 213 -5.93 8.95 1.11
C TYR A 213 -7.27 8.65 0.41
N GLN A 214 -8.17 9.63 0.31
CA GLN A 214 -9.43 9.45 -0.43
C GLN A 214 -9.18 9.24 -1.92
N VAL A 215 -8.34 10.09 -2.53
CA VAL A 215 -7.99 9.96 -3.96
C VAL A 215 -7.28 8.62 -4.22
N MET A 216 -6.47 8.14 -3.27
CA MET A 216 -5.80 6.85 -3.33
C MET A 216 -6.80 5.70 -3.28
N GLN A 217 -7.81 5.74 -2.41
CA GLN A 217 -8.90 4.76 -2.42
C GLN A 217 -9.57 4.71 -3.81
N LEU A 218 -9.96 5.88 -4.33
CA LEU A 218 -10.64 5.98 -5.63
C LEU A 218 -9.78 5.46 -6.78
N ALA A 219 -8.49 5.80 -6.79
CA ALA A 219 -7.54 5.36 -7.81
C ALA A 219 -7.31 3.85 -7.80
N ASN A 220 -7.58 3.19 -6.67
CA ASN A 220 -7.41 1.75 -6.53
C ASN A 220 -8.68 0.93 -6.84
N ILE A 221 -9.88 1.51 -6.82
CA ILE A 221 -11.15 0.83 -7.14
C ILE A 221 -11.09 -0.02 -8.42
N PRO A 222 -10.51 0.45 -9.55
CA PRO A 222 -10.45 -0.36 -10.77
C PRO A 222 -9.66 -1.67 -10.62
N ALA A 223 -8.72 -1.76 -9.68
CA ALA A 223 -8.01 -3.00 -9.39
C ALA A 223 -8.78 -3.95 -8.45
N MET A 224 -9.82 -3.44 -7.78
CA MET A 224 -10.57 -4.15 -6.74
C MET A 224 -11.90 -4.70 -7.24
N MET A 225 -12.47 -4.06 -8.27
CA MET A 225 -13.84 -4.32 -8.71
C MET A 225 -13.90 -4.55 -10.22
N ALA A 226 -14.99 -5.20 -10.66
CA ALA A 226 -15.31 -5.28 -12.07
C ALA A 226 -15.42 -3.88 -12.72
N TRP A 227 -15.18 -3.85 -14.04
CA TRP A 227 -15.04 -2.62 -14.82
C TRP A 227 -16.27 -1.68 -14.74
N ASP A 228 -17.45 -2.27 -14.90
CA ASP A 228 -18.74 -1.61 -14.91
C ASP A 228 -19.04 -0.90 -13.58
N VAL A 229 -18.74 -1.55 -12.46
CA VAL A 229 -18.87 -0.96 -11.13
C VAL A 229 -17.87 0.19 -10.93
N SER A 230 -16.62 0.01 -11.38
CA SER A 230 -15.54 0.97 -11.17
C SER A 230 -15.81 2.33 -11.82
N CYS A 231 -16.30 2.34 -13.07
CA CYS A 231 -16.60 3.57 -13.80
C CYS A 231 -17.79 4.34 -13.21
N SER A 232 -18.87 3.64 -12.88
CA SER A 232 -20.08 4.28 -12.36
C SER A 232 -19.91 4.79 -10.92
N LEU A 233 -19.15 4.06 -10.11
CA LEU A 233 -18.76 4.46 -8.75
C LEU A 233 -17.83 5.69 -8.78
N GLY A 234 -16.83 5.69 -9.66
CA GLY A 234 -15.93 6.82 -9.85
C GLY A 234 -16.66 8.11 -10.25
N PHE A 235 -17.61 8.04 -11.18
CA PHE A 235 -18.38 9.22 -11.62
C PHE A 235 -19.25 9.81 -10.50
N ARG A 236 -19.93 8.96 -9.73
CA ARG A 236 -20.75 9.41 -8.59
C ARG A 236 -19.93 10.00 -7.45
N LEU A 237 -18.78 9.41 -7.14
CA LEU A 237 -17.88 9.92 -6.10
C LEU A 237 -17.27 11.28 -6.50
N LEU A 238 -16.98 11.50 -7.79
CA LEU A 238 -16.54 12.81 -8.31
C LEU A 238 -17.62 13.89 -8.19
N GLN A 239 -18.90 13.52 -8.30
CA GLN A 239 -20.03 14.47 -8.23
C GLN A 239 -20.32 14.97 -6.80
N ALA A 240 -19.74 14.35 -5.78
CA ALA A 240 -20.05 14.63 -4.39
C ALA A 240 -18.80 14.89 -3.53
N TRP A 241 -18.18 16.03 -3.84
CA TRP A 241 -16.98 16.57 -3.20
C TRP A 241 -17.16 16.92 -1.70
N THR A 242 -18.37 16.85 -1.14
CA THR A 242 -18.67 17.25 0.25
C THR A 242 -18.25 16.21 1.31
N ILE A 243 -17.80 15.01 0.92
CA ILE A 243 -17.47 13.90 1.85
C ILE A 243 -15.98 13.89 2.26
N VAL A 244 -15.36 15.06 2.36
CA VAL A 244 -13.97 15.18 2.86
C VAL A 244 -13.88 14.95 4.39
N LEU A 245 -14.98 14.92 5.14
CA LEU A 245 -14.95 14.92 6.61
C LEU A 245 -14.51 13.59 7.27
N PRO A 246 -15.01 12.39 6.89
CA PRO A 246 -14.54 11.15 7.50
C PRO A 246 -13.03 10.87 7.22
N PRO A 247 -12.51 11.06 5.99
CA PRO A 247 -11.07 10.92 5.71
C PRO A 247 -10.20 11.95 6.45
N VAL A 248 -10.71 13.15 6.76
CA VAL A 248 -9.98 14.19 7.51
C VAL A 248 -9.63 13.76 8.92
N LEU A 249 -10.54 13.07 9.60
CA LEU A 249 -10.28 12.53 10.94
C LEU A 249 -9.17 11.47 10.93
N TYR A 250 -9.10 10.64 9.88
CA TYR A 250 -8.07 9.61 9.74
C TYR A 250 -6.73 10.16 9.24
N GLY A 251 -6.73 11.15 8.33
CA GLY A 251 -5.53 11.89 7.95
C GLY A 251 -4.93 12.67 9.13
N LEU A 252 -5.76 13.20 10.02
CA LEU A 252 -5.33 13.76 11.31
C LEU A 252 -4.65 12.70 12.18
N GLN A 253 -5.24 11.51 12.33
CA GLN A 253 -4.61 10.40 13.07
C GLN A 253 -3.27 9.98 12.45
N GLY A 254 -3.18 9.86 11.12
CA GLY A 254 -1.95 9.53 10.41
C GLY A 254 -0.83 10.55 10.61
N VAL A 255 -1.15 11.85 10.53
CA VAL A 255 -0.19 12.94 10.78
C VAL A 255 0.24 13.01 12.24
N ILE A 256 -0.69 12.83 13.19
CA ILE A 256 -0.39 12.78 14.63
C ILE A 256 0.54 11.60 14.92
N ALA A 257 0.21 10.41 14.41
CA ALA A 257 1.03 9.21 14.57
C ALA A 257 2.43 9.39 13.97
N ALA A 258 2.54 9.94 12.76
CA ALA A 258 3.83 10.22 12.13
C ALA A 258 4.68 11.19 12.95
N LYS A 259 4.08 12.27 13.47
CA LYS A 259 4.78 13.23 14.35
C LYS A 259 5.20 12.60 15.69
N ALA A 260 4.37 11.74 16.27
CA ALA A 260 4.68 11.03 17.51
C ALA A 260 5.87 10.08 17.33
N VAL A 261 5.92 9.34 16.21
CA VAL A 261 7.06 8.48 15.86
C VAL A 261 8.33 9.30 15.66
N SER A 262 8.28 10.40 14.90
CA SER A 262 9.44 11.28 14.72
C SER A 262 9.91 11.94 16.02
N ALA A 263 8.99 12.25 16.94
CA ALA A 263 9.33 12.77 18.26
C ALA A 263 10.00 11.71 19.15
N ALA A 264 9.49 10.47 19.12
CA ALA A 264 10.08 9.34 19.84
C ALA A 264 11.50 9.01 19.36
N GLN A 265 11.74 9.03 18.04
CA GLN A 265 13.06 8.79 17.45
C GLN A 265 14.07 9.87 17.84
N ARG A 266 13.68 11.16 17.81
CA ARG A 266 14.53 12.27 18.30
C ARG A 266 14.81 12.17 19.80
N GLY A 267 13.85 11.70 20.59
CA GLY A 267 14.00 11.47 22.02
C GLY A 267 14.94 10.31 22.37
N SER A 268 15.04 9.29 21.52
CA SER A 268 16.01 8.19 21.69
C SER A 268 17.43 8.59 21.30
N GLU A 269 17.59 9.42 20.26
CA GLU A 269 18.91 9.94 19.84
C GLU A 269 19.50 10.91 20.90
N GLY A 270 18.65 11.70 21.57
CA GLY A 270 19.07 12.62 22.63
C GLY A 270 19.49 11.97 23.97
N LYS A 271 19.24 10.67 24.16
CA LYS A 271 19.59 9.93 25.40
C LYS A 271 20.84 9.05 25.25
N GLY A 272 21.49 9.05 24.09
CA GLY A 272 22.54 8.08 23.71
C GLY A 272 23.97 8.62 23.58
N ALA A 273 24.26 9.87 23.93
CA ALA A 273 25.63 10.40 23.85
C ALA A 273 26.14 10.80 25.25
N PRO A 274 27.04 10.01 25.88
CA PRO A 274 27.88 10.55 26.94
C PRO A 274 28.81 11.59 26.31
N ALA A 275 28.76 12.81 26.84
CA ALA A 275 29.72 13.86 26.51
C ALA A 275 31.13 13.33 26.82
N ALA A 276 31.91 13.04 25.77
CA ALA A 276 33.33 12.82 25.92
C ALA A 276 33.95 14.14 26.38
N ALA A 277 34.30 14.20 27.66
CA ALA A 277 35.09 15.27 28.24
C ALA A 277 36.50 15.21 27.65
N ALA A 278 36.93 16.33 27.06
CA ALA A 278 38.33 16.60 26.77
C ALA A 278 39.12 16.70 28.10
N PRO A 279 40.41 16.35 28.09
CA PRO A 279 41.42 17.31 27.64
C PRO A 279 42.26 16.83 26.44
#